data_AF-A0A9E3SF38-F1
#
_entry.id   AF-A0A9E3SF38-F1
#
_cell.length_a   1.000
_cell.length_b   1.000
_cell.length_c   1.000
_cell.angle_alpha   90.00
_cell.angle_beta   90.00
_cell.angle_gamma   90.00
#
_symmetry.space_group_name_H-M   'P 1'
#
loop_
_entity.id
_entity.type
_entity.pdbx_description
1 polymer ?
#
loop_
_entity_poly.entity_id
_entity_poly.type
_entity_poly.pdbx_seq_one_letter_code
_entity_poly.pdbx_strand_id
1 'polypeptide(L)'
;MTRKYFGTDGIRGRVGTAPITPDFVLRLGYAAGQVLSRADVAPPHRDRPAVLVGKDTRISGYMLEAALESGLSAAGVDTLLVGPMPTPGVAFLTRALRLSAGIMVSASHNPFEDNGIKFFSAEGAKLPDAVEHEIEAVLAEPLATRESAALGKAERVHDAEGRYIEFCKGTFAKHRTLRGLKLVVDCAHGACYRVGPRVFQELGAEVVAIGAHPNGTNINHGTGATHPAALARAVVEHGADFGIAFDGDGDRLAMADHDGRLFDGDQLLYAIAKHRHEAGRLRGGIAGTLMTNFALERRLAELRIPFARAKVGDRYVTEMLHDKGWECGGENSGHILCLDCHSTGDAIISALQVLEALVAAGQTLGDYTRELSLLPQVLVNVRLAPGVDAMA
;
A
#
# COMPACT_ATOMS: atom_id res chain seq x y z
N MET A 1 3.19 23.19 14.65
CA MET A 1 4.32 22.60 15.39
C MET A 1 4.98 21.56 14.49
N THR A 2 6.28 21.31 14.61
CA THR A 2 7.00 20.32 13.80
C THR A 2 6.81 18.92 14.38
N ARG A 3 6.42 17.93 13.54
CA ARG A 3 6.26 16.51 13.93
C ARG A 3 7.55 15.96 14.55
N LYS A 4 7.45 15.15 15.61
CA LYS A 4 8.62 14.60 16.32
C LYS A 4 8.99 13.19 15.87
N TYR A 5 8.00 12.34 15.62
CA TYR A 5 8.17 10.93 15.26
C TYR A 5 7.46 10.56 13.96
N PHE A 6 6.27 11.14 13.70
CA PHE A 6 5.54 10.87 12.46
C PHE A 6 6.24 11.51 11.25
N GLY A 7 6.61 10.67 10.29
CA GLY A 7 7.12 11.08 8.99
C GLY A 7 6.00 11.33 7.98
N THR A 8 6.33 11.22 6.68
CA THR A 8 5.33 11.35 5.59
C THR A 8 4.35 10.18 5.54
N ASP A 9 4.79 8.98 5.96
CA ASP A 9 3.99 7.76 5.94
C ASP A 9 4.28 6.90 7.19
N GLY A 10 3.78 7.38 8.33
CA GLY A 10 3.94 6.75 9.64
C GLY A 10 5.31 6.97 10.28
N ILE A 11 5.62 6.13 11.26
CA ILE A 11 6.90 6.14 12.01
C ILE A 11 7.77 5.03 11.44
N ARG A 12 8.99 5.32 10.97
CA ARG A 12 9.88 4.34 10.33
C ARG A 12 11.31 4.47 10.84
N GLY A 13 12.06 3.37 10.81
CA GLY A 13 13.47 3.36 11.17
C GLY A 13 14.04 1.95 11.29
N ARG A 14 15.33 1.88 11.61
CA ARG A 14 16.02 0.62 11.85
C ARG A 14 15.57 0.01 13.17
N VAL A 15 15.18 -1.26 13.15
CA VAL A 15 14.76 -1.99 14.35
C VAL A 15 15.89 -2.05 15.38
N GLY A 16 15.57 -1.78 16.64
CA GLY A 16 16.53 -1.70 17.74
C GLY A 16 17.18 -0.32 17.90
N THR A 17 16.89 0.62 16.99
CA THR A 17 17.27 2.04 17.12
C THR A 17 15.99 2.86 17.32
N ALA A 18 16.03 3.81 18.25
CA ALA A 18 14.88 4.68 18.48
C ALA A 18 14.48 5.42 17.17
N PRO A 19 13.17 5.52 16.84
CA PRO A 19 12.02 5.10 17.66
C PRO A 19 11.54 3.64 17.45
N ILE A 20 12.17 2.82 16.60
CA ILE A 20 11.70 1.45 16.33
C ILE A 20 12.26 0.45 17.36
N THR A 21 11.78 0.57 18.59
CA THR A 21 12.11 -0.33 19.71
C THR A 21 10.83 -0.87 20.38
N PRO A 22 10.88 -2.05 21.03
CA PRO A 22 9.69 -2.65 21.64
C PRO A 22 9.03 -1.78 22.70
N ASP A 23 9.83 -1.11 23.54
CA ASP A 23 9.36 -0.23 24.60
C ASP A 23 8.66 1.02 24.03
N PHE A 24 9.21 1.61 22.96
CA PHE A 24 8.57 2.71 22.27
C PHE A 24 7.24 2.27 21.65
N VAL A 25 7.22 1.14 20.94
CA VAL A 25 6.02 0.66 20.25
C VAL A 25 4.92 0.25 21.23
N LEU A 26 5.27 -0.28 22.40
CA LEU A 26 4.31 -0.51 23.49
C LEU A 26 3.67 0.80 23.95
N ARG A 27 4.47 1.85 24.17
CA ARG A 27 3.96 3.19 24.54
C ARG A 27 3.14 3.82 23.42
N LEU A 28 3.53 3.61 22.17
CA LEU A 28 2.81 4.08 20.99
C LEU A 28 1.44 3.40 20.88
N GLY A 29 1.37 2.07 21.08
CA GLY A 29 0.11 1.34 21.11
C GLY A 29 -0.83 1.84 22.21
N TYR A 30 -0.29 2.11 23.41
CA TYR A 30 -1.05 2.71 24.50
C TYR A 30 -1.55 4.12 24.15
N ALA A 31 -0.68 5.00 23.65
CA ALA A 31 -1.02 6.37 23.31
C ALA A 31 -2.07 6.43 22.20
N ALA A 32 -1.89 5.65 21.13
CA ALA A 32 -2.87 5.50 20.07
C ALA A 32 -4.20 4.97 20.62
N GLY A 33 -4.16 3.95 21.49
CA GLY A 33 -5.35 3.42 22.14
C GLY A 33 -6.13 4.48 22.93
N GLN A 34 -5.43 5.33 23.69
CA GLN A 34 -6.08 6.42 24.45
C GLN A 34 -6.74 7.47 23.55
N VAL A 35 -6.08 7.86 22.45
CA VAL A 35 -6.62 8.84 21.51
C VAL A 35 -7.81 8.26 20.74
N LEU A 36 -7.68 7.05 20.21
CA LEU A 36 -8.71 6.38 19.40
C LEU A 36 -9.93 5.91 20.21
N SER A 37 -9.80 5.81 21.54
CA SER A 37 -10.90 5.45 22.45
C SER A 37 -11.78 6.64 22.85
N ARG A 38 -11.42 7.88 22.50
CA ARG A 38 -12.24 9.05 22.82
C ARG A 38 -13.55 9.00 22.03
N ALA A 39 -14.64 9.44 22.68
CA ALA A 39 -16.03 9.19 22.27
C ALA A 39 -16.38 9.62 20.83
N ASP A 40 -15.60 10.52 20.24
CA ASP A 40 -15.82 11.07 18.90
C ASP A 40 -15.31 10.14 17.77
N VAL A 41 -14.60 9.05 18.11
CA VAL A 41 -13.96 8.11 17.16
C VAL A 41 -14.46 6.66 17.34
N ALA A 42 -15.22 6.36 18.41
CA ALA A 42 -15.71 5.02 18.67
C ALA A 42 -16.94 4.67 17.81
N PRO A 43 -16.94 3.59 17.02
CA PRO A 43 -18.08 3.22 16.21
C PRO A 43 -19.28 2.82 17.11
N PRO A 44 -20.51 3.23 16.77
CA PRO A 44 -21.70 3.11 17.64
C PRO A 44 -22.19 1.66 17.86
N HIS A 45 -21.47 0.66 17.34
CA HIS A 45 -21.91 -0.73 17.25
C HIS A 45 -21.08 -1.69 18.12
N ARG A 46 -20.13 -1.21 18.91
CA ARG A 46 -19.34 -2.04 19.83
C ARG A 46 -19.32 -1.40 21.21
N ASP A 47 -19.38 -2.23 22.25
CA ASP A 47 -19.24 -1.80 23.65
C ASP A 47 -17.84 -1.23 23.93
N ARG A 48 -16.86 -1.55 23.08
CA ARG A 48 -15.45 -1.15 23.20
C ARG A 48 -14.87 -0.76 21.83
N PRO A 49 -13.98 0.26 21.78
CA PRO A 49 -13.23 0.56 20.58
C PRO A 49 -12.35 -0.63 20.21
N ALA A 50 -12.23 -0.89 18.91
CA ALA A 50 -11.48 -2.01 18.38
C ALA A 50 -10.60 -1.56 17.22
N VAL A 51 -9.38 -2.09 17.16
CA VAL A 51 -8.37 -1.72 16.17
C VAL A 51 -7.89 -2.96 15.43
N LEU A 52 -7.72 -2.86 14.11
CA LEU A 52 -7.08 -3.89 13.32
C LEU A 52 -5.56 -3.73 13.36
N VAL A 53 -4.81 -4.81 13.55
CA VAL A 53 -3.36 -4.82 13.41
C VAL A 53 -2.96 -5.86 12.37
N GLY A 54 -2.33 -5.38 11.30
CA GLY A 54 -1.67 -6.20 10.29
C GLY A 54 -0.17 -5.94 10.25
N LYS A 55 0.55 -6.83 9.59
CA LYS A 55 2.01 -6.70 9.41
C LYS A 55 2.45 -7.23 8.06
N ASP A 56 3.67 -6.90 7.66
CA ASP A 56 4.35 -7.63 6.60
C ASP A 56 5.06 -8.89 7.14
N THR A 57 6.01 -9.42 6.36
CA THR A 57 6.71 -10.67 6.64
C THR A 57 8.01 -10.49 7.42
N ARG A 58 8.39 -9.27 7.80
CA ARG A 58 9.63 -9.01 8.57
C ARG A 58 9.61 -9.77 9.90
N ILE A 59 10.74 -10.35 10.26
CA ILE A 59 10.91 -11.04 11.56
C ILE A 59 10.65 -10.11 12.75
N SER A 60 11.00 -8.83 12.63
CA SER A 60 10.72 -7.81 13.66
C SER A 60 9.23 -7.57 13.87
N GLY A 61 8.39 -7.88 12.87
CA GLY A 61 6.94 -7.69 12.94
C GLY A 61 6.29 -8.46 14.08
N TYR A 62 6.78 -9.66 14.45
CA TYR A 62 6.23 -10.43 15.58
C TYR A 62 6.41 -9.71 16.91
N MET A 63 7.60 -9.12 17.11
CA MET A 63 7.94 -8.39 18.32
C MET A 63 7.15 -7.08 18.42
N LEU A 64 7.03 -6.33 17.31
CA LEU A 64 6.35 -5.05 17.29
C LEU A 64 4.81 -5.20 17.35
N GLU A 65 4.24 -6.24 16.72
CA GLU A 65 2.82 -6.60 16.84
C GLU A 65 2.44 -6.89 18.29
N ALA A 66 3.23 -7.72 18.99
CA ALA A 66 2.99 -8.05 20.40
C ALA A 66 3.14 -6.81 21.32
N ALA A 67 4.10 -5.92 21.02
CA ALA A 67 4.26 -4.67 21.77
C ALA A 67 3.05 -3.74 21.58
N LEU A 68 2.57 -3.56 20.34
CA LEU A 68 1.37 -2.80 20.03
C LEU A 68 0.14 -3.36 20.74
N GLU A 69 -0.09 -4.68 20.63
CA GLU A 69 -1.21 -5.40 21.26
C GLU A 69 -1.23 -5.16 22.78
N SER A 70 -0.07 -5.26 23.43
CA SER A 70 0.07 -5.01 24.86
C SER A 70 -0.30 -3.58 25.24
N GLY A 71 0.20 -2.59 24.49
CA GLY A 71 -0.13 -1.18 24.71
C GLY A 71 -1.62 -0.87 24.51
N LEU A 72 -2.21 -1.37 23.43
CA LEU A 72 -3.64 -1.20 23.11
C LEU A 72 -4.52 -1.84 24.19
N SER A 73 -4.18 -3.05 24.62
CA SER A 73 -4.91 -3.77 25.67
C SER A 73 -4.86 -3.02 27.00
N ALA A 74 -3.70 -2.47 27.37
CA ALA A 74 -3.53 -1.64 28.56
C ALA A 74 -4.36 -0.35 28.50
N ALA A 75 -4.56 0.22 27.31
CA ALA A 75 -5.44 1.37 27.08
C ALA A 75 -6.94 1.01 27.05
N GLY A 76 -7.28 -0.29 27.09
CA GLY A 76 -8.66 -0.77 27.07
C GLY A 76 -9.26 -0.99 25.68
N VAL A 77 -8.42 -1.05 24.64
CA VAL A 77 -8.83 -1.21 23.24
C VAL A 77 -8.74 -2.67 22.82
N ASP A 78 -9.78 -3.18 22.17
CA ASP A 78 -9.77 -4.53 21.60
C ASP A 78 -8.89 -4.56 20.33
N THR A 79 -8.11 -5.62 20.14
CA THR A 79 -7.16 -5.77 19.03
C THR A 79 -7.54 -6.95 18.15
N LEU A 80 -7.74 -6.70 16.86
CA LEU A 80 -8.00 -7.73 15.86
C LEU A 80 -6.73 -7.95 15.04
N LEU A 81 -6.15 -9.14 15.15
CA LEU A 81 -4.90 -9.52 14.50
C LEU A 81 -5.18 -10.28 13.20
N VAL A 82 -4.64 -9.79 12.08
CA VAL A 82 -4.76 -10.45 10.77
C VAL A 82 -3.49 -11.16 10.31
N GLY A 83 -2.37 -10.95 11.02
CA GLY A 83 -1.06 -11.46 10.59
C GLY A 83 -0.57 -10.79 9.30
N PRO A 84 0.20 -11.50 8.46
CA PRO A 84 0.66 -10.99 7.18
C PRO A 84 -0.50 -10.55 6.26
N MET A 85 -0.60 -9.26 5.98
CA MET A 85 -1.64 -8.65 5.14
C MET A 85 -1.07 -7.40 4.46
N PRO A 86 -1.32 -7.17 3.17
CA PRO A 86 -0.90 -5.93 2.52
C PRO A 86 -1.45 -4.69 3.23
N THR A 87 -0.71 -3.59 3.20
CA THR A 87 -1.13 -2.28 3.70
C THR A 87 -2.54 -1.90 3.21
N PRO A 88 -2.87 -2.00 1.90
CA PRO A 88 -4.24 -1.77 1.43
C PRO A 88 -5.28 -2.76 2.01
N GLY A 89 -4.89 -3.98 2.34
CA GLY A 89 -5.76 -4.95 3.01
C GLY A 89 -6.14 -4.53 4.43
N VAL A 90 -5.20 -3.95 5.19
CA VAL A 90 -5.46 -3.37 6.51
C VAL A 90 -6.45 -2.20 6.40
N ALA A 91 -6.24 -1.30 5.44
CA ALA A 91 -7.15 -0.17 5.19
C ALA A 91 -8.57 -0.64 4.85
N PHE A 92 -8.71 -1.62 3.96
CA PHE A 92 -10.00 -2.20 3.57
C PHE A 92 -10.69 -2.89 4.76
N LEU A 93 -9.98 -3.78 5.45
CA LEU A 93 -10.55 -4.59 6.54
C LEU A 93 -10.99 -3.72 7.72
N THR A 94 -10.29 -2.62 7.99
CA THR A 94 -10.68 -1.63 9.00
C THR A 94 -12.09 -1.11 8.75
N ARG A 95 -12.38 -0.70 7.51
CA ARG A 95 -13.72 -0.27 7.08
C ARG A 95 -14.74 -1.42 7.10
N ALA A 96 -14.37 -2.55 6.51
CA ALA A 96 -15.27 -3.70 6.35
C ALA A 96 -15.74 -4.27 7.70
N LEU A 97 -14.87 -4.23 8.71
CA LEU A 97 -15.14 -4.66 10.08
C LEU A 97 -15.67 -3.55 10.99
N ARG A 98 -15.83 -2.32 10.46
CA ARG A 98 -16.31 -1.13 11.19
C ARG A 98 -15.50 -0.87 12.46
N LEU A 99 -14.18 -0.86 12.32
CA LEU A 99 -13.23 -0.67 13.41
C LEU A 99 -12.86 0.81 13.56
N SER A 100 -12.37 1.19 14.73
CA SER A 100 -11.96 2.57 15.04
C SER A 100 -10.74 3.00 14.24
N ALA A 101 -9.81 2.08 13.99
CA ALA A 101 -8.60 2.32 13.23
C ALA A 101 -7.97 1.01 12.73
N GLY A 102 -7.04 1.15 11.81
CA GLY A 102 -6.12 0.11 11.38
C GLY A 102 -4.68 0.51 11.67
N ILE A 103 -3.84 -0.46 12.00
CA ILE A 103 -2.40 -0.27 12.20
C ILE A 103 -1.68 -1.29 11.33
N MET A 104 -0.72 -0.81 10.55
CA MET A 104 0.14 -1.64 9.72
C MET A 104 1.58 -1.56 10.19
N VAL A 105 2.15 -2.73 10.54
CA VAL A 105 3.56 -2.87 10.91
C VAL A 105 4.38 -3.21 9.66
N SER A 106 4.98 -2.19 9.05
CA SER A 106 5.84 -2.35 7.87
C SER A 106 6.69 -1.10 7.58
N ALA A 107 7.82 -1.33 6.90
CA ALA A 107 8.59 -0.29 6.22
C ALA A 107 8.53 -0.37 4.68
N SER A 108 7.47 -0.95 4.11
CA SER A 108 7.24 -1.04 2.65
C SER A 108 8.45 -1.69 1.93
N HIS A 109 9.06 -0.99 0.98
CA HIS A 109 10.17 -1.46 0.15
C HIS A 109 11.55 -1.47 0.85
N ASN A 110 11.67 -1.02 2.10
CA ASN A 110 12.96 -0.99 2.80
C ASN A 110 13.53 -2.41 3.03
N PRO A 111 14.86 -2.56 3.23
CA PRO A 111 15.48 -3.81 3.68
C PRO A 111 14.93 -4.32 5.02
N PHE A 112 15.03 -5.63 5.29
CA PHE A 112 14.36 -6.30 6.43
C PHE A 112 14.75 -5.76 7.82
N GLU A 113 15.89 -5.08 7.93
CA GLU A 113 16.40 -4.47 9.17
C GLU A 113 15.58 -3.25 9.61
N ASP A 114 14.86 -2.62 8.68
CA ASP A 114 13.96 -1.52 8.96
C ASP A 114 12.55 -2.05 9.26
N ASN A 115 11.78 -1.28 10.04
CA ASN A 115 10.34 -1.49 10.17
C ASN A 115 9.66 -0.14 10.47
N GLY A 116 8.34 -0.15 10.57
CA GLY A 116 7.56 1.05 10.83
C GLY A 116 6.14 0.75 11.24
N ILE A 117 5.42 1.80 11.63
CA ILE A 117 4.04 1.77 12.09
C ILE A 117 3.26 2.82 11.31
N LYS A 118 2.27 2.38 10.52
CA LYS A 118 1.32 3.25 9.79
C LYS A 118 -0.05 3.12 10.43
N PHE A 119 -0.80 4.21 10.46
CA PHE A 119 -2.15 4.24 11.02
C PHE A 119 -3.18 4.62 9.96
N PHE A 120 -4.34 3.99 10.06
CA PHE A 120 -5.52 4.24 9.24
C PHE A 120 -6.70 4.63 10.11
N SER A 121 -7.49 5.62 9.68
CA SER A 121 -8.76 5.97 10.30
C SER A 121 -9.81 4.89 10.09
N ALA A 122 -11.00 5.06 10.69
CA ALA A 122 -12.15 4.19 10.46
C ALA A 122 -12.56 4.12 8.97
N GLU A 123 -12.29 5.18 8.21
CA GLU A 123 -12.52 5.30 6.77
C GLU A 123 -11.39 4.66 5.93
N GLY A 124 -10.42 3.98 6.56
CA GLY A 124 -9.30 3.34 5.85
C GLY A 124 -8.40 4.35 5.12
N ALA A 125 -8.41 5.61 5.54
CA ALA A 125 -7.53 6.67 5.05
C ALA A 125 -6.40 6.90 6.06
N LYS A 126 -5.34 7.62 5.66
CA LYS A 126 -4.30 8.03 6.61
C LYS A 126 -4.89 8.92 7.72
N LEU A 127 -4.30 8.87 8.91
CA LEU A 127 -4.75 9.73 10.01
C LEU A 127 -4.56 11.22 9.68
N PRO A 128 -5.48 12.09 10.08
CA PRO A 128 -5.28 13.53 10.05
C PRO A 128 -4.12 13.95 10.98
N ASP A 129 -3.41 15.01 10.60
CA ASP A 129 -2.27 15.52 11.38
C ASP A 129 -2.62 15.82 12.83
N ALA A 130 -3.81 16.37 13.09
CA ALA A 130 -4.26 16.65 14.44
C ALA A 130 -4.24 15.40 15.32
N VAL A 131 -4.67 14.25 14.77
CA VAL A 131 -4.68 12.96 15.48
C VAL A 131 -3.25 12.45 15.70
N GLU A 132 -2.36 12.58 14.71
CA GLU A 132 -0.94 12.21 14.88
C GLU A 132 -0.29 13.03 16.00
N HIS A 133 -0.56 14.34 16.08
CA HIS A 133 -0.04 15.22 17.13
C HIS A 133 -0.63 14.87 18.52
N GLU A 134 -1.90 14.49 18.59
CA GLU A 134 -2.50 14.02 19.84
C GLU A 134 -1.84 12.72 20.32
N ILE A 135 -1.55 11.79 19.40
CA ILE A 135 -0.82 10.55 19.73
C ILE A 135 0.58 10.90 20.25
N GLU A 136 1.32 11.82 19.60
CA GLU A 136 2.63 12.27 20.09
C GLU A 136 2.56 12.94 21.46
N ALA A 137 1.50 13.70 21.74
CA ALA A 137 1.29 14.34 23.04
C ALA A 137 1.08 13.30 24.14
N VAL A 138 0.17 12.33 23.93
CA VAL A 138 -0.09 11.24 24.89
C VAL A 138 1.13 10.33 25.04
N LEU A 139 1.94 10.16 23.99
CA LEU A 139 3.16 9.35 24.05
C LEU A 139 4.19 9.89 25.08
N ALA A 140 4.16 11.20 25.35
CA ALA A 140 5.01 11.82 26.36
C ALA A 140 4.54 11.54 27.81
N GLU A 141 3.29 11.09 28.00
CA GLU A 141 2.71 10.78 29.30
C GLU A 141 3.13 9.39 29.79
N PRO A 142 3.08 9.13 31.11
CA PRO A 142 3.29 7.79 31.65
C PRO A 142 2.20 6.82 31.21
N LEU A 143 2.59 5.59 30.91
CA LEU A 143 1.62 4.51 30.67
C LEU A 143 0.95 4.12 31.99
N ALA A 144 -0.38 4.12 32.00
CA ALA A 144 -1.19 3.65 33.11
C ALA A 144 -2.14 2.55 32.61
N THR A 145 -1.92 1.33 33.09
CA THR A 145 -2.76 0.18 32.74
C THR A 145 -4.14 0.35 33.35
N ARG A 146 -5.21 0.15 32.55
CA ARG A 146 -6.58 0.11 33.08
C ARG A 146 -6.78 -1.04 34.05
N GLU A 147 -7.79 -0.90 34.92
CA GLU A 147 -8.26 -1.97 35.79
C GLU A 147 -8.53 -3.28 35.02
N SER A 148 -8.32 -4.43 35.66
CA SER A 148 -8.35 -5.73 34.98
C SER A 148 -9.64 -6.00 34.17
N ALA A 149 -10.80 -5.56 34.68
CA ALA A 149 -12.09 -5.70 34.00
C ALA A 149 -12.23 -4.80 32.75
N ALA A 150 -11.42 -3.76 32.66
CA ALA A 150 -11.40 -2.77 31.59
C ALA A 150 -10.20 -2.95 30.64
N LEU A 151 -9.45 -4.06 30.71
CA LEU A 151 -8.42 -4.40 29.73
C LEU A 151 -9.05 -4.82 28.40
N GLY A 152 -8.42 -4.40 27.29
CA GLY A 152 -8.82 -4.80 25.94
C GLY A 152 -8.52 -6.28 25.69
N LYS A 153 -9.22 -6.87 24.72
CA LYS A 153 -9.03 -8.27 24.31
C LYS A 153 -8.38 -8.35 22.94
N ALA A 154 -7.53 -9.34 22.74
CA ALA A 154 -6.97 -9.66 21.42
C ALA A 154 -7.68 -10.86 20.80
N GLU A 155 -8.02 -10.77 19.51
CA GLU A 155 -8.61 -11.86 18.73
C GLU A 155 -7.95 -11.96 17.35
N ARG A 156 -7.92 -13.16 16.76
CA ARG A 156 -7.39 -13.39 15.41
C ARG A 156 -8.54 -13.46 14.41
N VAL A 157 -8.42 -12.74 13.30
CA VAL A 157 -9.41 -12.75 12.21
C VAL A 157 -8.99 -13.80 11.18
N HIS A 158 -9.61 -14.98 11.24
CA HIS A 158 -9.19 -16.13 10.44
C HIS A 158 -9.54 -16.05 8.96
N ASP A 159 -10.56 -15.28 8.57
CA ASP A 159 -11.07 -15.17 7.19
C ASP A 159 -10.63 -13.88 6.48
N ALA A 160 -9.67 -13.13 7.06
CA ALA A 160 -9.20 -11.86 6.54
C ALA A 160 -8.65 -11.96 5.10
N GLU A 161 -7.87 -13.01 4.80
CA GLU A 161 -7.34 -13.26 3.44
C GLU A 161 -8.46 -13.36 2.40
N GLY A 162 -9.49 -14.17 2.69
CA GLY A 162 -10.61 -14.39 1.76
C GLY A 162 -11.43 -13.12 1.52
N ARG A 163 -11.70 -12.34 2.57
CA ARG A 163 -12.42 -11.06 2.45
C ARG A 163 -11.68 -10.06 1.56
N TYR A 164 -10.36 -9.97 1.71
CA TYR A 164 -9.55 -9.06 0.90
C TYR A 164 -9.41 -9.54 -0.55
N ILE A 165 -9.24 -10.86 -0.77
CA ILE A 165 -9.23 -11.45 -2.12
C ILE A 165 -10.53 -11.14 -2.87
N GLU A 166 -11.68 -11.37 -2.23
CA GLU A 166 -12.99 -11.05 -2.83
C GLU A 166 -13.17 -9.56 -3.10
N PHE A 167 -12.68 -8.70 -2.21
CA PHE A 167 -12.68 -7.25 -2.43
C PHE A 167 -11.87 -6.86 -3.66
N CYS A 168 -10.63 -7.32 -3.79
CA CYS A 168 -9.80 -7.03 -4.97
C CYS A 168 -10.47 -7.52 -6.25
N LYS A 169 -10.97 -8.77 -6.27
CA LYS A 169 -11.70 -9.35 -7.41
C LYS A 169 -12.92 -8.54 -7.81
N GLY A 170 -13.62 -7.97 -6.82
CA GLY A 170 -14.78 -7.10 -7.04
C GLY A 170 -14.48 -5.82 -7.82
N THR A 171 -13.20 -5.42 -7.95
CA THR A 171 -12.77 -4.25 -8.73
C THR A 171 -12.53 -4.56 -10.21
N PHE A 172 -12.55 -5.84 -10.59
CA PHE A 172 -12.43 -6.30 -11.98
C PHE A 172 -13.82 -6.47 -12.61
N ALA A 173 -13.96 -6.12 -13.90
CA ALA A 173 -15.24 -6.24 -14.59
C ALA A 173 -15.85 -7.66 -14.51
N LYS A 174 -17.04 -7.78 -13.87
CA LYS A 174 -17.71 -9.06 -13.55
C LYS A 174 -17.95 -10.01 -14.72
N HIS A 175 -18.03 -9.50 -15.95
CA HIS A 175 -18.27 -10.28 -17.16
C HIS A 175 -16.96 -10.75 -17.83
N ARG A 176 -15.81 -10.50 -17.20
CA ARG A 176 -14.49 -10.83 -17.73
C ARG A 176 -13.77 -11.80 -16.80
N THR A 177 -12.80 -12.49 -17.38
CA THR A 177 -11.91 -13.41 -16.68
C THR A 177 -10.49 -13.23 -17.18
N LEU A 178 -9.51 -13.74 -16.44
CA LEU A 178 -8.12 -13.83 -16.88
C LEU A 178 -7.80 -15.21 -17.48
N ARG A 179 -8.82 -15.99 -17.87
CA ARG A 179 -8.64 -17.31 -18.49
C ARG A 179 -7.84 -17.19 -19.79
N GLY A 180 -6.88 -18.09 -19.94
CA GLY A 180 -5.98 -18.11 -21.09
C GLY A 180 -4.75 -17.22 -20.93
N LEU A 181 -4.65 -16.44 -19.85
CA LEU A 181 -3.44 -15.71 -19.51
C LEU A 181 -2.57 -16.50 -18.53
N LYS A 182 -1.27 -16.44 -18.75
CA LYS A 182 -0.22 -16.89 -17.85
C LYS A 182 0.50 -15.69 -17.26
N LEU A 183 0.56 -15.63 -15.94
CA LEU A 183 1.12 -14.51 -15.19
C LEU A 183 2.28 -14.98 -14.31
N VAL A 184 3.36 -14.21 -14.28
CA VAL A 184 4.36 -14.30 -13.19
C VAL A 184 4.02 -13.25 -12.15
N VAL A 185 3.93 -13.67 -10.88
CA VAL A 185 3.62 -12.77 -9.76
C VAL A 185 4.76 -12.79 -8.76
N ASP A 186 5.53 -11.70 -8.70
CA ASP A 186 6.60 -11.48 -7.71
C ASP A 186 6.04 -10.78 -6.47
N CYS A 187 6.03 -11.50 -5.35
CA CYS A 187 5.48 -11.01 -4.09
C CYS A 187 6.52 -10.36 -3.16
N ALA A 188 7.77 -10.15 -3.62
CA ALA A 188 8.86 -9.53 -2.85
C ALA A 188 9.19 -10.21 -1.51
N HIS A 189 8.79 -11.46 -1.33
CA HIS A 189 8.73 -12.16 -0.04
C HIS A 189 7.98 -11.35 1.02
N GLY A 190 7.05 -10.48 0.62
CA GLY A 190 6.31 -9.53 1.43
C GLY A 190 4.88 -9.96 1.73
N ALA A 191 4.06 -9.00 2.11
CA ALA A 191 2.70 -9.20 2.60
C ALA A 191 1.74 -9.80 1.55
N CYS A 192 2.04 -9.62 0.26
CA CYS A 192 1.22 -10.14 -0.83
C CYS A 192 1.39 -11.65 -1.10
N TYR A 193 2.34 -12.34 -0.44
CA TYR A 193 2.75 -13.71 -0.82
C TYR A 193 1.62 -14.76 -0.87
N ARG A 194 0.54 -14.57 -0.10
CA ARG A 194 -0.64 -15.44 -0.12
C ARG A 194 -1.77 -14.88 -0.99
N VAL A 195 -2.10 -13.61 -0.79
CA VAL A 195 -3.29 -12.99 -1.39
C VAL A 195 -3.07 -12.59 -2.85
N GLY A 196 -1.88 -12.11 -3.21
CA GLY A 196 -1.55 -11.63 -4.55
C GLY A 196 -1.75 -12.70 -5.62
N PRO A 197 -1.06 -13.86 -5.55
CA PRO A 197 -1.25 -14.93 -6.53
C PRO A 197 -2.69 -15.45 -6.59
N ARG A 198 -3.36 -15.59 -5.43
CA ARG A 198 -4.73 -16.13 -5.36
C ARG A 198 -5.76 -15.25 -6.06
N VAL A 199 -5.65 -13.92 -5.97
CA VAL A 199 -6.56 -13.00 -6.67
C VAL A 199 -6.60 -13.30 -8.16
N PHE A 200 -5.43 -13.45 -8.81
CA PHE A 200 -5.38 -13.71 -10.24
C PHE A 200 -5.76 -15.16 -10.61
N GLN A 201 -5.38 -16.14 -9.78
CA GLN A 201 -5.80 -17.54 -9.95
C GLN A 201 -7.32 -17.70 -9.91
N GLU A 202 -7.99 -17.05 -8.95
CA GLU A 202 -9.45 -17.12 -8.82
C GLU A 202 -10.19 -16.39 -9.94
N LEU A 203 -9.53 -15.43 -10.62
CA LEU A 203 -10.02 -14.82 -11.85
C LEU A 203 -9.71 -15.66 -13.11
N GLY A 204 -9.00 -16.78 -12.97
CA GLY A 204 -8.81 -17.80 -14.00
C GLY A 204 -7.45 -17.81 -14.70
N ALA A 205 -6.48 -17.01 -14.28
CA ALA A 205 -5.12 -17.04 -14.85
C ALA A 205 -4.33 -18.26 -14.37
N GLU A 206 -3.42 -18.75 -15.22
CA GLU A 206 -2.29 -19.58 -14.77
C GLU A 206 -1.28 -18.66 -14.06
N VAL A 207 -0.88 -18.99 -12.83
CA VAL A 207 0.02 -18.12 -12.06
C VAL A 207 1.28 -18.88 -11.62
N VAL A 208 2.42 -18.31 -11.98
CA VAL A 208 3.74 -18.69 -11.45
C VAL A 208 4.13 -17.66 -10.40
N ALA A 209 4.07 -18.05 -9.12
CA ALA A 209 4.45 -17.18 -8.02
C ALA A 209 5.96 -17.26 -7.77
N ILE A 210 6.64 -16.11 -7.78
CA ILE A 210 8.02 -15.95 -7.31
C ILE A 210 8.04 -14.99 -6.12
N GLY A 211 9.13 -14.96 -5.36
CA GLY A 211 9.18 -14.12 -4.17
C GLY A 211 8.06 -14.46 -3.17
N ALA A 212 7.56 -15.70 -3.13
CA ALA A 212 6.36 -16.06 -2.37
C ALA A 212 6.64 -16.94 -1.12
N HIS A 213 7.91 -17.05 -0.73
CA HIS A 213 8.36 -17.87 0.41
C HIS A 213 9.10 -17.01 1.45
N PRO A 214 8.36 -16.19 2.23
CA PRO A 214 8.99 -15.37 3.27
C PRO A 214 9.62 -16.22 4.36
N ASN A 215 10.80 -15.81 4.83
CA ASN A 215 11.51 -16.44 5.95
C ASN A 215 11.80 -15.48 7.11
N GLY A 216 11.31 -14.25 7.04
CA GLY A 216 11.55 -13.19 8.04
C GLY A 216 12.67 -12.22 7.69
N THR A 217 13.60 -12.60 6.81
CA THR A 217 14.80 -11.80 6.48
C THR A 217 15.01 -11.59 4.98
N ASN A 218 14.19 -12.19 4.12
CA ASN A 218 14.31 -12.10 2.65
C ASN A 218 13.36 -11.11 1.97
N ILE A 219 12.55 -10.36 2.73
CA ILE A 219 11.65 -9.34 2.15
C ILE A 219 12.45 -8.34 1.31
N ASN A 220 11.95 -8.03 0.11
CA ASN A 220 12.54 -7.11 -0.88
C ASN A 220 13.96 -7.48 -1.36
N HIS A 221 14.51 -8.63 -0.98
CA HIS A 221 15.88 -9.00 -1.33
C HIS A 221 15.95 -9.53 -2.77
N GLY A 222 16.38 -8.68 -3.70
CA GLY A 222 16.56 -9.03 -5.12
C GLY A 222 15.26 -9.35 -5.87
N THR A 223 14.11 -9.00 -5.28
CA THR A 223 12.75 -9.26 -5.76
C THR A 223 11.85 -8.06 -5.50
N GLY A 224 10.68 -8.05 -6.14
CA GLY A 224 9.64 -7.04 -5.95
C GLY A 224 9.75 -5.82 -6.86
N ALA A 225 8.82 -4.88 -6.70
CA ALA A 225 8.65 -3.72 -7.58
C ALA A 225 9.90 -2.81 -7.66
N THR A 226 10.75 -2.81 -6.63
CA THR A 226 12.01 -2.05 -6.62
C THR A 226 13.20 -2.82 -7.21
N HIS A 227 13.09 -4.14 -7.38
CA HIS A 227 14.10 -4.99 -8.00
C HIS A 227 13.48 -5.93 -9.06
N PRO A 228 12.79 -5.38 -10.10
CA PRO A 228 11.96 -6.16 -11.00
C PRO A 228 12.75 -7.00 -12.04
N ALA A 229 14.08 -7.04 -11.94
CA ALA A 229 14.92 -7.86 -12.83
C ALA A 229 14.62 -9.36 -12.69
N ALA A 230 14.26 -9.83 -11.49
CA ALA A 230 13.82 -11.21 -11.28
C ALA A 230 12.51 -11.50 -12.01
N LEU A 231 11.55 -10.57 -11.94
CA LEU A 231 10.28 -10.64 -12.66
C LEU A 231 10.50 -10.75 -14.17
N ALA A 232 11.28 -9.82 -14.75
CA ALA A 232 11.55 -9.80 -16.19
C ALA A 232 12.12 -11.12 -16.71
N ARG A 233 13.11 -11.69 -15.99
CA ARG A 233 13.69 -13.00 -16.35
C ARG A 233 12.66 -14.12 -16.26
N ALA A 234 11.89 -14.17 -15.17
CA ALA A 234 10.90 -15.22 -14.94
C ALA A 234 9.77 -15.19 -15.97
N VAL A 235 9.35 -14.01 -16.45
CA VAL A 235 8.35 -13.90 -17.52
C VAL A 235 8.82 -14.57 -18.79
N VAL A 236 10.06 -14.29 -19.23
CA VAL A 236 10.66 -14.91 -20.42
C VAL A 236 10.88 -16.41 -20.20
N GLU A 237 11.41 -16.81 -19.05
CA GLU A 237 11.68 -18.21 -18.71
C GLU A 237 10.41 -19.08 -18.74
N HIS A 238 9.30 -18.55 -18.23
CA HIS A 238 8.04 -19.28 -18.15
C HIS A 238 7.12 -19.07 -19.36
N GLY A 239 7.50 -18.22 -20.32
CA GLY A 239 6.65 -17.83 -21.45
C GLY A 239 5.33 -17.25 -20.98
N ALA A 240 5.36 -16.38 -19.97
CA ALA A 240 4.18 -15.72 -19.43
C ALA A 240 3.78 -14.51 -20.28
N ASP A 241 2.49 -14.19 -20.32
CA ASP A 241 1.98 -13.02 -21.04
C ASP A 241 2.38 -11.72 -20.34
N PHE A 242 2.35 -11.74 -19.00
CA PHE A 242 2.67 -10.58 -18.16
C PHE A 242 3.39 -10.98 -16.87
N GLY A 243 4.21 -10.06 -16.38
CA GLY A 243 4.76 -10.07 -15.03
C GLY A 243 4.10 -8.99 -14.17
N ILE A 244 3.87 -9.30 -12.90
CA ILE A 244 3.35 -8.40 -11.87
C ILE A 244 4.28 -8.48 -10.67
N ALA A 245 4.90 -7.38 -10.26
CA ALA A 245 5.72 -7.31 -9.06
C ALA A 245 5.11 -6.33 -8.05
N PHE A 246 4.98 -6.80 -6.82
CA PHE A 246 4.60 -6.02 -5.65
C PHE A 246 5.82 -5.61 -4.85
N ASP A 247 5.72 -4.60 -4.00
CA ASP A 247 6.71 -4.36 -2.96
C ASP A 247 6.35 -5.07 -1.64
N GLY A 248 7.16 -4.86 -0.60
CA GLY A 248 7.09 -5.58 0.66
C GLY A 248 5.73 -5.52 1.37
N ASP A 249 4.99 -4.42 1.24
CA ASP A 249 3.66 -4.25 1.85
C ASP A 249 2.51 -4.11 0.85
N GLY A 250 2.79 -4.20 -0.46
CA GLY A 250 1.77 -4.32 -1.50
C GLY A 250 1.11 -3.01 -1.91
N ASP A 251 1.76 -1.86 -1.68
CA ASP A 251 1.26 -0.55 -2.08
C ASP A 251 1.86 -0.05 -3.40
N ARG A 252 2.90 -0.73 -3.94
CA ARG A 252 3.54 -0.41 -5.22
C ARG A 252 3.50 -1.54 -6.22
N LEU A 253 3.32 -1.17 -7.50
CA LEU A 253 3.26 -2.06 -8.63
C LEU A 253 4.37 -1.76 -9.66
N ALA A 254 5.03 -2.80 -10.12
CA ALA A 254 5.73 -2.80 -11.41
C ALA A 254 5.21 -3.95 -12.27
N MET A 255 5.22 -3.78 -13.59
CA MET A 255 4.83 -4.86 -14.51
C MET A 255 5.88 -5.11 -15.58
N ALA A 256 5.84 -6.31 -16.15
CA ALA A 256 6.61 -6.69 -17.32
C ALA A 256 5.69 -7.22 -18.42
N ASP A 257 6.02 -6.99 -19.68
CA ASP A 257 5.39 -7.71 -20.81
C ASP A 257 6.08 -9.05 -21.09
N HIS A 258 5.54 -9.81 -22.05
CA HIS A 258 6.04 -11.12 -22.47
C HIS A 258 7.52 -11.15 -22.92
N ASP A 259 8.10 -10.01 -23.33
CA ASP A 259 9.51 -9.90 -23.70
C ASP A 259 10.40 -9.58 -22.49
N GLY A 260 9.81 -9.45 -21.30
CA GLY A 260 10.48 -9.03 -20.08
C GLY A 260 10.75 -7.52 -20.02
N ARG A 261 10.15 -6.71 -20.89
CA ARG A 261 10.27 -5.24 -20.81
C ARG A 261 9.50 -4.73 -19.60
N LEU A 262 10.16 -3.89 -18.81
CA LEU A 262 9.57 -3.31 -17.60
C LEU A 262 8.77 -2.04 -17.88
N PHE A 263 7.70 -1.86 -17.12
CA PHE A 263 6.80 -0.71 -17.16
C PHE A 263 6.68 -0.10 -15.76
N ASP A 264 6.93 1.20 -15.67
CA ASP A 264 6.88 1.97 -14.42
C ASP A 264 5.49 2.50 -14.10
N GLY A 265 5.35 3.16 -12.94
CA GLY A 265 4.07 3.70 -12.49
C GLY A 265 3.44 4.72 -13.44
N ASP A 266 4.23 5.49 -14.20
CA ASP A 266 3.69 6.48 -15.14
C ASP A 266 3.06 5.78 -16.36
N GLN A 267 3.71 4.73 -16.88
CA GLN A 267 3.17 3.94 -17.99
C GLN A 267 1.93 3.14 -17.59
N LEU A 268 1.90 2.60 -16.37
CA LEU A 268 0.75 1.87 -15.84
C LEU A 268 -0.43 2.81 -15.55
N LEU A 269 -0.17 3.99 -14.98
CA LEU A 269 -1.18 5.02 -14.79
C LEU A 269 -1.76 5.50 -16.12
N TYR A 270 -0.93 5.64 -17.17
CA TYR A 270 -1.40 5.93 -18.52
C TYR A 270 -2.37 4.86 -19.05
N ALA A 271 -2.04 3.58 -18.90
CA ALA A 271 -2.91 2.49 -19.36
C ALA A 271 -4.29 2.56 -18.69
N ILE A 272 -4.32 2.79 -17.37
CA ILE A 272 -5.58 2.95 -16.61
C ILE A 272 -6.34 4.19 -17.08
N ALA A 273 -5.67 5.34 -17.21
CA ALA A 273 -6.28 6.60 -17.62
C ALA A 273 -6.87 6.52 -19.03
N LYS A 274 -6.10 5.99 -19.99
CA LYS A 274 -6.52 5.79 -21.39
C LYS A 274 -7.77 4.92 -21.44
N HIS A 275 -7.74 3.76 -20.78
CA HIS A 275 -8.87 2.84 -20.78
C HIS A 275 -10.14 3.46 -20.19
N ARG A 276 -10.02 4.14 -19.04
CA ARG A 276 -11.15 4.82 -18.40
C ARG A 276 -11.68 5.97 -19.26
N HIS A 277 -10.81 6.71 -19.95
CA HIS A 277 -11.20 7.78 -20.86
C HIS A 277 -11.96 7.25 -22.07
N GLU A 278 -11.42 6.23 -22.76
CA GLU A 278 -12.03 5.60 -23.94
C GLU A 278 -13.39 4.96 -23.62
N ALA A 279 -13.54 4.42 -22.41
CA ALA A 279 -14.79 3.85 -21.94
C ALA A 279 -15.76 4.88 -21.31
N GLY A 280 -15.42 6.17 -21.31
CA GLY A 280 -16.27 7.24 -20.75
C GLY A 280 -16.47 7.16 -19.23
N ARG A 281 -15.55 6.51 -18.51
CA ARG A 281 -15.60 6.23 -17.06
C ARG A 281 -14.72 7.16 -16.24
N LEU A 282 -13.76 7.82 -16.88
CA LEU A 282 -12.81 8.69 -16.19
C LEU A 282 -13.52 9.92 -15.62
N ARG A 283 -13.53 10.06 -14.29
CA ARG A 283 -14.05 11.25 -13.62
C ARG A 283 -12.93 12.24 -13.34
N GLY A 284 -13.02 13.41 -13.96
CA GLY A 284 -12.07 14.49 -13.80
C GLY A 284 -10.77 14.27 -14.57
N GLY A 285 -9.64 14.30 -13.87
CA GLY A 285 -8.29 14.22 -14.44
C GLY A 285 -7.39 13.22 -13.73
N ILE A 286 -6.09 13.31 -14.01
CA ILE A 286 -5.04 12.47 -13.42
C ILE A 286 -4.14 13.31 -12.54
N ALA A 287 -3.89 12.87 -11.30
CA ALA A 287 -2.87 13.48 -10.43
C ALA A 287 -1.56 12.68 -10.47
N GLY A 288 -0.45 13.35 -10.75
CA GLY A 288 0.90 12.82 -10.61
C GLY A 288 1.70 13.64 -9.60
N THR A 289 3.01 13.42 -9.53
CA THR A 289 3.91 14.25 -8.71
C THR A 289 4.84 15.10 -9.57
N LEU A 290 5.66 15.92 -8.92
CA LEU A 290 6.80 16.59 -9.57
C LEU A 290 7.77 15.60 -10.26
N MET A 291 7.76 14.32 -9.87
CA MET A 291 8.63 13.29 -10.46
C MET A 291 8.06 12.64 -11.72
N THR A 292 6.75 12.77 -11.98
CA THR A 292 6.09 12.18 -13.14
C THR A 292 6.74 12.64 -14.44
N ASN A 293 7.10 11.69 -15.29
CA ASN A 293 7.75 11.94 -16.56
C ASN A 293 6.90 12.90 -17.42
N PHE A 294 7.54 13.91 -18.00
CA PHE A 294 6.82 14.94 -18.77
C PHE A 294 6.13 14.37 -20.03
N ALA A 295 6.54 13.21 -20.54
CA ALA A 295 5.82 12.52 -21.61
C ALA A 295 4.38 12.19 -21.22
N LEU A 296 4.13 11.78 -19.96
CA LEU A 296 2.79 11.43 -19.49
C LEU A 296 1.86 12.63 -19.54
N GLU A 297 2.31 13.76 -18.99
CA GLU A 297 1.55 15.01 -19.01
C GLU A 297 1.22 15.46 -20.44
N ARG A 298 2.20 15.41 -21.36
CA ARG A 298 1.97 15.73 -22.77
C ARG A 298 0.93 14.81 -23.41
N ARG A 299 1.03 13.51 -23.17
CA ARG A 299 0.11 12.54 -23.76
C ARG A 299 -1.31 12.68 -23.21
N LEU A 300 -1.47 12.95 -21.92
CA LEU A 300 -2.78 13.25 -21.32
C LEU A 300 -3.39 14.51 -21.91
N ALA A 301 -2.59 15.56 -22.16
CA ALA A 301 -3.07 16.78 -22.80
C ALA A 301 -3.57 16.55 -24.24
N GLU A 302 -2.89 15.70 -25.03
CA GLU A 302 -3.33 15.28 -26.37
C GLU A 302 -4.70 14.56 -26.32
N LEU A 303 -4.94 13.76 -25.28
CA LEU A 303 -6.22 13.08 -25.00
C LEU A 303 -7.25 14.00 -24.34
N ARG A 304 -6.92 15.28 -24.10
CA ARG A 304 -7.76 16.26 -23.38
C ARG A 304 -8.14 15.80 -21.96
N ILE A 305 -7.27 15.04 -21.32
CA ILE A 305 -7.39 14.63 -19.93
C ILE A 305 -6.64 15.65 -19.07
N PRO A 306 -7.31 16.34 -18.11
CA PRO A 306 -6.62 17.25 -17.20
C PRO A 306 -5.56 16.52 -16.37
N PHE A 307 -4.41 17.16 -16.17
CA PHE A 307 -3.33 16.64 -15.33
C PHE A 307 -2.96 17.66 -14.26
N ALA A 308 -2.59 17.19 -13.07
CA ALA A 308 -2.10 18.04 -11.99
C ALA A 308 -0.89 17.40 -11.29
N ARG A 309 0.07 18.24 -10.88
CA ARG A 309 1.31 17.83 -10.20
C ARG A 309 1.26 18.17 -8.72
N ALA A 310 1.22 17.15 -7.88
CA ALA A 310 1.39 17.27 -6.44
C ALA A 310 2.88 17.33 -6.06
N LYS A 311 3.16 17.75 -4.81
CA LYS A 311 4.46 17.50 -4.17
C LYS A 311 4.75 16.00 -4.11
N VAL A 312 6.01 15.62 -3.98
CA VAL A 312 6.41 14.20 -3.91
C VAL A 312 5.86 13.55 -2.64
N GLY A 313 5.23 12.38 -2.80
CA GLY A 313 4.59 11.61 -1.74
C GLY A 313 3.08 11.39 -1.97
N ASP A 314 2.67 10.13 -1.88
CA ASP A 314 1.30 9.62 -1.97
C ASP A 314 0.21 10.47 -1.28
N ARG A 315 0.53 11.03 -0.11
CA ARG A 315 -0.36 11.90 0.65
C ARG A 315 -0.78 13.12 -0.15
N TYR A 316 0.15 13.81 -0.80
CA TYR A 316 -0.14 15.01 -1.58
C TYR A 316 -0.91 14.69 -2.86
N VAL A 317 -0.69 13.50 -3.43
CA VAL A 317 -1.49 13.01 -4.56
C VAL A 317 -2.93 12.78 -4.11
N THR A 318 -3.12 12.11 -2.96
CA THR A 318 -4.45 11.84 -2.39
C THR A 318 -5.21 13.12 -2.04
N GLU A 319 -4.55 14.07 -1.36
CA GLU A 319 -5.12 15.40 -1.06
C GLU A 319 -5.56 16.12 -2.35
N MET A 320 -4.71 16.11 -3.38
CA MET A 320 -5.03 16.73 -4.68
C MET A 320 -6.21 16.07 -5.39
N LEU A 321 -6.34 14.75 -5.31
CA LEU A 321 -7.48 14.03 -5.88
C LEU A 321 -8.78 14.42 -5.18
N HIS A 322 -8.78 14.49 -3.85
CA HIS A 322 -9.94 14.95 -3.07
C HIS A 322 -10.33 16.39 -3.38
N ASP A 323 -9.38 17.32 -3.37
CA ASP A 323 -9.63 18.75 -3.66
C ASP A 323 -10.25 18.97 -5.04
N LYS A 324 -9.90 18.13 -6.00
CA LYS A 324 -10.37 18.23 -7.39
C LYS A 324 -11.58 17.34 -7.70
N GLY A 325 -11.96 16.44 -6.79
CA GLY A 325 -12.97 15.42 -7.04
C GLY A 325 -12.57 14.44 -8.15
N TRP A 326 -11.28 14.10 -8.23
CA TRP A 326 -10.71 13.16 -9.22
C TRP A 326 -10.50 11.78 -8.59
N GLU A 327 -10.47 10.73 -9.41
CA GLU A 327 -10.43 9.34 -8.92
C GLU A 327 -9.10 8.62 -9.19
N CYS A 328 -8.27 9.11 -10.11
CA CYS A 328 -7.04 8.42 -10.53
C CYS A 328 -5.79 9.27 -10.34
N GLY A 329 -4.78 8.70 -9.70
CA GLY A 329 -3.46 9.32 -9.63
C GLY A 329 -2.37 8.32 -9.29
N GLY A 330 -1.14 8.79 -9.18
CA GLY A 330 -0.06 7.93 -8.74
C GLY A 330 1.31 8.54 -8.84
N GLU A 331 2.30 7.72 -8.51
CA GLU A 331 3.72 8.05 -8.55
C GLU A 331 4.44 7.11 -9.53
N ASN A 332 5.51 7.59 -10.16
CA ASN A 332 6.36 6.80 -11.05
C ASN A 332 6.89 5.52 -10.39
N SER A 333 6.97 5.51 -9.05
CA SER A 333 7.37 4.35 -8.25
C SER A 333 6.38 3.19 -8.22
N GLY A 334 5.20 3.32 -8.85
CA GLY A 334 4.19 2.28 -8.91
C GLY A 334 3.11 2.38 -7.84
N HIS A 335 3.15 3.39 -6.97
CA HIS A 335 2.07 3.68 -6.04
C HIS A 335 0.92 4.36 -6.81
N ILE A 336 -0.11 3.60 -7.17
CA ILE A 336 -1.23 4.04 -8.01
C ILE A 336 -2.52 4.02 -7.20
N LEU A 337 -3.28 5.11 -7.31
CA LEU A 337 -4.54 5.37 -6.62
C LEU A 337 -5.70 5.25 -7.62
N CYS A 338 -6.66 4.37 -7.30
CA CYS A 338 -7.96 4.27 -7.96
C CYS A 338 -9.05 4.47 -6.90
N LEU A 339 -9.41 5.71 -6.60
CA LEU A 339 -10.26 6.08 -5.45
C LEU A 339 -11.72 5.62 -5.57
N ASP A 340 -12.15 5.27 -6.77
CA ASP A 340 -13.42 4.59 -7.03
C ASP A 340 -13.40 3.11 -6.61
N CYS A 341 -12.20 2.50 -6.50
CA CYS A 341 -12.00 1.13 -6.09
C CYS A 341 -11.55 1.01 -4.62
N HIS A 342 -10.63 1.87 -4.16
CA HIS A 342 -10.06 1.79 -2.81
C HIS A 342 -9.58 3.14 -2.26
N SER A 343 -9.44 3.28 -0.95
CA SER A 343 -9.04 4.53 -0.27
C SER A 343 -7.53 4.81 -0.23
N THR A 344 -6.70 3.88 -0.70
CA THR A 344 -5.23 3.98 -0.68
C THR A 344 -4.64 3.30 -1.91
N GLY A 345 -3.35 3.52 -2.16
CA GLY A 345 -2.63 2.80 -3.20
C GLY A 345 -2.61 1.29 -2.93
N ASP A 346 -2.99 0.53 -3.95
CA ASP A 346 -3.12 -0.93 -3.89
C ASP A 346 -2.59 -1.53 -5.18
N ALA A 347 -1.48 -2.25 -5.05
CA ALA A 347 -0.79 -2.80 -6.20
C ALA A 347 -1.58 -3.92 -6.88
N ILE A 348 -2.38 -4.70 -6.13
CA ILE A 348 -3.22 -5.75 -6.69
C ILE A 348 -4.36 -5.13 -7.49
N ILE A 349 -5.06 -4.14 -6.92
CA ILE A 349 -6.12 -3.42 -7.63
C ILE A 349 -5.54 -2.72 -8.86
N SER A 350 -4.40 -2.04 -8.73
CA SER A 350 -3.75 -1.36 -9.86
C SER A 350 -3.41 -2.35 -10.99
N ALA A 351 -2.90 -3.53 -10.65
CA ALA A 351 -2.63 -4.58 -11.63
C ALA A 351 -3.92 -5.07 -12.30
N LEU A 352 -5.01 -5.25 -11.54
CA LEU A 352 -6.31 -5.61 -12.10
C LEU A 352 -6.86 -4.54 -13.05
N GLN A 353 -6.69 -3.25 -12.73
CA GLN A 353 -7.13 -2.16 -13.60
C GLN A 353 -6.33 -2.10 -14.91
N VAL A 354 -5.02 -2.38 -14.85
CA VAL A 354 -4.18 -2.50 -16.07
C VAL A 354 -4.60 -3.73 -16.87
N LEU A 355 -4.74 -4.90 -16.24
CA LEU A 355 -5.18 -6.12 -16.93
C LEU A 355 -6.56 -5.97 -17.56
N GLU A 356 -7.49 -5.25 -16.91
CA GLU A 356 -8.81 -4.97 -17.49
C GLU A 356 -8.69 -4.17 -18.79
N ALA A 357 -7.80 -3.18 -18.83
CA ALA A 357 -7.52 -2.41 -20.05
C ALA A 357 -6.96 -3.31 -21.17
N LEU A 358 -5.98 -4.15 -20.85
CA LEU A 358 -5.33 -5.03 -21.83
C LEU A 358 -6.29 -6.10 -22.37
N VAL A 359 -7.08 -6.73 -21.49
CA VAL A 359 -8.12 -7.69 -21.88
C VAL A 359 -9.22 -7.01 -22.69
N ALA A 360 -9.57 -5.75 -22.40
CA ALA A 360 -10.54 -5.00 -23.22
C ALA A 360 -10.04 -4.82 -24.65
N ALA A 361 -8.76 -4.46 -24.79
CA ALA A 361 -8.15 -4.08 -26.04
C ALA A 361 -7.69 -5.28 -26.88
N GLY A 362 -7.45 -6.44 -26.24
CA GLY A 362 -6.80 -7.57 -26.89
C GLY A 362 -5.37 -7.26 -27.31
N GLN A 363 -4.65 -6.44 -26.54
CA GLN A 363 -3.32 -5.93 -26.85
C GLN A 363 -2.30 -6.30 -25.77
N THR A 364 -1.03 -6.38 -26.17
CA THR A 364 0.09 -6.46 -25.23
C THR A 364 0.26 -5.12 -24.50
N LEU A 365 0.93 -5.14 -23.34
CA LEU A 365 1.18 -3.92 -22.57
C LEU A 365 2.05 -2.91 -23.34
N GLY A 366 3.06 -3.39 -24.07
CA GLY A 366 3.90 -2.56 -24.94
C GLY A 366 3.12 -1.90 -26.08
N ASP A 367 2.18 -2.60 -26.70
CA ASP A 367 1.36 -2.03 -27.77
C ASP A 367 0.33 -1.04 -27.24
N TYR A 368 -0.33 -1.38 -26.13
CA TYR A 368 -1.35 -0.53 -25.52
C TYR A 368 -0.80 0.83 -25.07
N THR A 369 0.46 0.82 -24.61
CA THR A 369 1.19 2.01 -24.12
C THR A 369 2.14 2.62 -25.15
N ARG A 370 2.19 2.12 -26.40
CA ARG A 370 3.16 2.54 -27.44
C ARG A 370 3.16 4.04 -27.72
N GLU A 371 2.01 4.68 -27.56
CA GLU A 371 1.84 6.12 -27.80
C GLU A 371 2.46 6.99 -26.70
N LEU A 372 2.83 6.40 -25.56
CA LEU A 372 3.55 7.05 -24.48
C LEU A 372 5.06 6.76 -24.62
N SER A 373 5.75 7.64 -25.36
CA SER A 373 7.21 7.62 -25.44
C SER A 373 7.80 8.44 -24.29
N LEU A 374 8.26 7.76 -23.23
CA LEU A 374 8.89 8.41 -22.08
C LEU A 374 10.10 9.27 -22.52
N LEU A 375 10.21 10.47 -21.94
CA LEU A 375 11.38 11.30 -22.15
C LEU A 375 12.55 10.78 -21.30
N PRO A 376 13.80 10.90 -21.77
CA PRO A 376 14.97 10.53 -20.98
C PRO A 376 14.97 11.24 -19.63
N GLN A 377 14.99 10.47 -18.55
CA GLN A 377 15.00 10.96 -17.17
C GLN A 377 15.92 10.07 -16.34
N VAL A 378 16.77 10.68 -15.51
CA VAL A 378 17.69 9.98 -14.62
C VAL A 378 17.48 10.50 -13.20
N LEU A 379 17.22 9.60 -12.26
CA LEU A 379 17.13 9.90 -10.83
C LEU A 379 18.33 9.27 -10.12
N VAL A 380 19.17 10.10 -9.49
CA VAL A 380 20.31 9.63 -8.68
C VAL A 380 20.10 10.06 -7.24
N ASN A 381 19.91 9.09 -6.36
CA ASN A 381 19.79 9.33 -4.92
C ASN A 381 21.19 9.40 -4.29
N VAL A 382 21.62 10.60 -3.89
CA VAL A 382 22.91 10.80 -3.20
C VAL A 382 22.69 10.72 -1.68
N ARG A 383 23.34 9.76 -1.02
CA ARG A 383 23.28 9.64 0.45
C ARG A 383 24.09 10.75 1.09
N LEU A 384 23.45 11.54 1.95
CA LEU A 384 24.09 12.58 2.74
C LEU A 384 24.32 12.11 4.18
N ALA A 385 25.33 12.67 4.85
CA ALA A 385 25.50 12.47 6.28
C ALA A 385 24.36 13.16 7.05
N PRO A 386 23.94 12.63 8.21
CA PRO A 386 22.93 13.28 9.03
C PRO A 386 23.31 14.73 9.37
N GLY A 387 22.37 15.67 9.19
CA GLY A 387 22.58 17.10 9.49
C GLY A 387 23.17 17.94 8.35
N VAL A 388 23.45 17.35 7.18
CA VAL A 388 23.85 18.09 5.98
C VAL A 388 22.61 18.60 5.26
N ASP A 389 22.51 19.92 5.09
CA ASP A 389 21.51 20.54 4.20
C ASP A 389 21.99 20.42 2.75
N ALA A 390 21.16 19.83 1.90
CA ALA A 390 21.46 19.65 0.48
C ALA A 390 21.33 20.95 -0.34
N MET A 391 20.69 21.97 0.25
CA MET A 391 20.32 23.23 -0.42
C MET A 391 21.08 24.44 0.15
N ALA A 392 21.90 24.24 1.20
CA ALA A 392 22.85 25.23 1.71
C ALA A 392 24.16 25.18 0.93
#